data_AF-A0AAN8C766-F1
#
_entry.id   AF-A0AAN8C766-F1
#
_cell.length_a   1.000
_cell.length_b   1.000
_cell.length_c   1.000
_cell.angle_alpha   90.00
_cell.angle_beta   90.00
_cell.angle_gamma   90.00
#
_symmetry.space_group_name_H-M   'P 1'
#
loop_
_entity.id
_entity.type
_entity.pdbx_description
1 polymer ?
#
loop_
_entity_poly.entity_id
_entity_poly.type
_entity_poly.pdbx_seq_one_letter_code
_entity_poly.pdbx_strand_id
1 'polypeptide(L)'
;MSMNALLILSPSLLSCVPLWRPPVGSVCFYGQCSYYCSTEHAVCGRPRLMEASLGVLLPDPSLAPRHIWRSPWRRSYSRSKRAK
;
A
#
# COMPACT_ATOMS: atom_id res chain seq x y z
N MET A 1 22.73 -12.38 13.27
CA MET A 1 21.81 -11.80 14.27
C MET A 1 21.11 -10.60 13.63
N SER A 2 20.07 -10.89 12.84
CA SER A 2 18.67 -10.48 13.10
C SER A 2 18.29 -9.13 12.46
N MET A 3 18.24 -9.10 11.13
CA MET A 3 17.52 -8.05 10.37
C MET A 3 16.01 -8.36 10.24
N ASN A 4 15.51 -9.39 10.94
CA ASN A 4 14.17 -9.94 10.71
C ASN A 4 13.06 -9.41 11.65
N ALA A 5 13.34 -8.45 12.53
CA ALA A 5 12.34 -7.96 13.49
C ALA A 5 11.77 -6.55 13.17
N LEU A 6 12.49 -5.74 12.39
CA LEU A 6 12.14 -4.32 12.20
C LEU A 6 11.09 -4.06 11.10
N LEU A 7 10.89 -5.00 10.18
CA LEU A 7 9.87 -4.87 9.13
C LEU A 7 8.45 -5.23 9.63
N ILE A 8 8.30 -5.87 10.80
CA ILE A 8 7.01 -6.33 11.33
C ILE A 8 6.25 -5.21 12.08
N LEU A 9 6.92 -4.11 12.45
CA LEU A 9 6.35 -3.04 13.29
C LEU A 9 5.89 -1.81 12.51
N SER A 10 5.72 -1.89 11.19
CA SER A 10 5.00 -0.83 10.48
C SER A 10 3.49 -1.01 10.73
N PRO A 11 2.77 -0.02 11.29
CA PRO A 11 1.32 -0.13 11.54
C PRO A 11 0.51 -0.36 10.24
N SER A 12 1.13 -0.12 9.08
CA SER A 12 0.62 -0.46 7.74
C SER A 12 0.50 -1.96 7.45
N LEU A 13 1.31 -2.83 8.07
CA LEU A 13 1.18 -4.29 7.91
C LEU A 13 0.08 -4.88 8.79
N LEU A 14 -0.34 -4.17 9.85
CA LEU A 14 -1.44 -4.58 10.73
C LEU A 14 -2.80 -4.51 10.02
N SER A 15 -2.90 -3.78 8.91
CA SER A 15 -4.11 -3.65 8.11
C SER A 15 -4.23 -4.69 6.99
N CYS A 16 -3.27 -5.61 6.86
CA CYS A 16 -3.25 -6.63 5.81
C CYS A 16 -3.87 -7.95 6.31
N VAL A 17 -4.90 -8.43 5.61
CA VAL A 17 -5.55 -9.71 5.89
C VAL A 17 -4.83 -10.81 5.10
N PRO A 18 -4.20 -11.79 5.76
CA PRO A 18 -3.57 -12.92 5.08
C PRO A 18 -4.62 -13.93 4.60
N LEU A 19 -4.42 -14.45 3.39
CA LEU A 19 -5.25 -15.49 2.79
C LEU A 19 -4.37 -16.60 2.23
N TRP A 20 -4.75 -17.85 2.51
CA TRP A 20 -4.14 -19.02 1.90
C TRP A 20 -4.97 -19.45 0.69
N ARG A 21 -4.36 -19.59 -0.50
CA ARG A 21 -5.01 -20.18 -1.68
C ARG A 21 -4.59 -21.63 -1.88
N PRO A 22 -5.39 -22.62 -1.38
CA PRO A 22 -5.03 -24.04 -1.46
C PRO A 22 -4.78 -24.61 -2.86
N PRO A 23 -5.53 -24.24 -3.93
CA PRO A 23 -5.29 -24.85 -5.25
C PRO A 23 -3.96 -24.42 -5.91
N VAL A 24 -3.37 -23.30 -5.49
CA VAL A 24 -2.12 -22.76 -6.05
C VAL A 24 -0.97 -22.85 -5.03
N GLY A 25 -1.25 -23.14 -3.76
CA GLY A 25 -0.26 -23.17 -2.69
C GLY A 25 0.41 -21.81 -2.44
N SER A 26 -0.27 -20.70 -2.78
CA SER A 26 0.26 -19.34 -2.64
C SER A 26 -0.32 -18.64 -1.43
N VAL A 27 0.51 -17.82 -0.78
CA VAL A 27 0.08 -16.85 0.24
C VAL A 27 -0.32 -15.56 -0.47
N CYS A 28 -1.53 -15.09 -0.16
CA CYS A 28 -2.08 -13.84 -0.65
C CYS A 28 -2.37 -12.89 0.51
N PHE A 29 -2.45 -11.60 0.23
CA PHE A 29 -2.92 -10.62 1.19
C PHE A 29 -3.67 -9.48 0.50
N TYR A 30 -4.55 -8.83 1.24
CA TYR A 30 -5.18 -7.56 0.85
C TYR A 30 -5.29 -6.65 2.06
N GLY A 31 -5.28 -5.34 1.84
CA GLY A 31 -5.33 -4.33 2.91
C GLY A 31 -6.73 -3.82 3.19
N GLN A 32 -6.85 -2.88 4.12
CA GLN A 32 -8.02 -2.03 4.29
C GLN A 32 -7.80 -0.69 3.57
N CYS A 33 -8.36 -0.53 2.38
CA CYS A 33 -8.29 0.72 1.62
C CYS A 33 -9.53 0.91 0.72
N SER A 34 -9.68 2.09 0.13
CA SER A 34 -10.88 2.44 -0.65
C SER A 34 -10.89 1.88 -2.08
N TYR A 35 -9.73 1.51 -2.64
CA TYR A 35 -9.61 1.14 -4.04
C TYR A 35 -8.77 -0.13 -4.19
N TYR A 36 -9.33 -1.16 -4.83
CA TYR A 36 -8.69 -2.46 -5.05
C TYR A 36 -8.22 -3.21 -3.78
N CYS A 37 -8.92 -3.04 -2.66
CA CYS A 37 -8.64 -3.72 -1.39
C CYS A 37 -9.68 -4.81 -1.04
N SER A 38 -10.12 -5.60 -2.02
CA SER A 38 -11.01 -6.74 -1.82
C SER A 38 -10.30 -8.07 -2.06
N THR A 39 -10.92 -9.17 -1.65
CA THR A 39 -10.42 -10.54 -1.88
C THR A 39 -10.21 -10.87 -3.35
N GLU A 40 -11.03 -10.28 -4.23
CA GLU A 40 -10.93 -10.44 -5.70
C GLU A 40 -9.65 -9.81 -6.25
N HIS A 41 -9.12 -8.78 -5.58
CA HIS A 41 -7.92 -8.04 -5.97
C HIS A 41 -6.73 -8.36 -5.05
N ALA A 42 -6.76 -9.51 -4.36
CA ALA A 42 -5.69 -9.90 -3.46
C ALA A 42 -4.36 -10.11 -4.22
N VAL A 43 -3.27 -9.58 -3.64
CA VAL A 43 -1.92 -9.73 -4.19
C VAL A 43 -1.33 -11.02 -3.64
N CYS A 44 -0.78 -11.86 -4.51
CA CYS A 44 -0.29 -13.20 -4.17
C CYS A 44 1.16 -13.41 -4.55
N GLY A 45 1.92 -14.05 -3.67
CA GLY A 45 3.28 -14.48 -3.93
C GLY A 45 3.33 -15.80 -4.68
N ARG A 46 4.46 -16.07 -5.34
CA ARG A 46 4.76 -17.38 -5.93
C ARG A 46 5.96 -17.99 -5.23
N PRO A 47 5.82 -18.87 -4.22
CA PRO A 47 4.64 -19.15 -3.37
C PRO A 47 4.54 -18.25 -2.12
N ARG A 48 5.63 -17.55 -1.74
CA ARG A 48 5.66 -16.60 -0.60
C ARG A 48 6.37 -15.28 -0.88
N LEU A 49 7.32 -15.27 -1.82
CA LEU A 49 8.07 -14.07 -2.18
C LEU A 49 7.22 -13.18 -3.10
N MET A 50 7.30 -11.88 -2.85
CA MET A 50 6.65 -10.84 -3.64
C MET A 50 7.60 -9.68 -3.84
N GLU A 51 7.61 -9.16 -5.07
CA GLU A 51 8.32 -7.95 -5.41
C GLU A 51 7.55 -6.73 -4.89
N ALA A 52 8.25 -5.82 -4.23
CA ALA A 52 7.67 -4.61 -3.66
C ALA A 52 8.66 -3.45 -3.77
N SER A 53 8.13 -2.24 -3.85
CA SER A 53 8.93 -1.01 -3.74
C SER A 53 9.00 -0.55 -2.28
N LEU A 54 10.19 -0.10 -1.88
CA LEU A 54 10.42 0.44 -0.54
C LEU A 54 10.67 1.94 -0.64
N GLY A 55 9.82 2.72 0.02
CA GLY A 55 10.01 4.15 0.23
C GLY A 55 10.59 4.42 1.61
N VAL A 56 11.59 5.29 1.70
CA VAL A 56 12.10 5.76 2.99
C VAL A 56 11.13 6.78 3.59
N LEU A 57 10.88 6.69 4.89
CA LEU A 57 9.97 7.60 5.58
C LEU A 57 10.60 8.99 5.71
N LEU A 58 9.85 10.01 5.30
CA LEU A 58 10.19 11.40 5.59
C LEU A 58 10.07 11.67 7.10
N PRO A 59 10.83 12.63 7.65
CA PRO A 59 10.76 12.97 9.06
C PRO A 59 9.35 13.41 9.49
N ASP A 60 9.11 13.32 10.80
CA ASP A 60 7.84 13.68 11.40
C ASP A 60 7.48 15.15 11.09
N PRO A 61 6.21 15.45 10.73
CA PRO A 61 5.81 16.81 10.38
C PRO A 61 5.89 17.81 11.55
N SER A 62 5.97 17.35 12.80
CA SER A 62 6.24 18.23 13.97
C SER A 62 7.68 18.74 14.01
N LEU A 63 8.64 17.98 13.46
CA LEU A 63 10.04 18.37 13.34
C LEU A 63 10.33 19.11 12.04
N ALA A 64 9.68 18.72 10.95
CA ALA A 64 9.83 19.31 9.62
C ALA A 64 8.47 19.56 8.97
N PRO A 65 7.89 20.78 9.06
CA PRO A 65 6.60 21.08 8.48
C PRO A 65 6.61 20.95 6.96
N ARG A 66 5.54 20.40 6.40
CA ARG A 66 5.42 20.10 4.96
C ARG A 66 4.26 20.88 4.34
N HIS A 67 4.53 21.55 3.23
CA HIS A 67 3.49 22.24 2.44
C HIS A 67 2.96 21.31 1.36
N ILE A 68 1.63 21.25 1.22
CA ILE A 68 0.94 20.47 0.19
C ILE A 68 0.27 21.45 -0.77
N TRP A 69 0.83 21.55 -1.98
CA TRP A 69 0.32 22.44 -3.02
C TRP A 69 -0.60 21.68 -3.97
N ARG A 70 -1.69 22.32 -4.40
CA ARG A 70 -2.51 21.81 -5.51
C ARG A 70 -1.91 22.29 -6.81
N SER A 71 -1.53 21.36 -7.68
CA SER A 71 -1.02 21.70 -9.01
C SER A 71 -2.08 22.46 -9.84
N PRO A 72 -1.69 23.57 -10.51
CA PRO A 72 -2.59 24.28 -11.44
C PRO A 72 -3.11 23.40 -12.57
N TRP A 73 -2.36 22.36 -12.96
CA TRP A 73 -2.72 21.43 -14.04
C TRP A 73 -3.30 20.10 -13.53
N ARG A 74 -3.85 20.09 -12.31
CA ARG A 74 -4.52 18.91 -11.76
C ARG A 74 -5.76 18.56 -12.60
N ARG A 75 -5.91 17.28 -12.94
CA ARG A 75 -7.08 16.77 -13.67
C ARG A 75 -8.37 16.90 -12.84
N SER A 76 -9.54 16.86 -13.49
CA SER A 76 -10.85 16.95 -12.83
C SER A 76 -11.24 15.71 -12.02
N TYR A 77 -10.65 14.54 -12.32
CA TYR A 77 -11.02 13.24 -11.74
C TYR A 77 -12.54 12.98 -11.76
N SER A 78 -13.21 13.45 -12.81
CA SER A 78 -14.64 13.28 -13.03
C SER A 78 -14.86 12.84 -14.47
N ARG A 79 -15.81 11.91 -14.66
CA ARG A 79 -16.14 11.42 -16.01
C ARG A 79 -16.89 12.48 -16.84
N SER A 80 -17.66 13.35 -16.19
CA SER A 80 -18.53 14.33 -16.87
C SER A 80 -18.00 15.77 -16.82
N LYS A 81 -17.10 16.10 -15.89
CA LYS A 81 -16.58 17.48 -15.74
C LYS A 81 -15.20 17.63 -16.38
N ARG A 82 -15.01 18.70 -17.15
CA ARG A 82 -13.70 19.12 -17.69
C ARG A 82 -12.86 19.79 -16.58
N ALA A 83 -11.55 19.76 -16.74
CA ALA A 83 -10.65 20.55 -15.89
C ALA A 83 -10.84 22.04 -16.18
N LYS A 84 -10.79 22.87 -15.13
CA LYS A 84 -10.91 24.33 -15.21
C LYS A 84 -9.53 24.96 -15.07
#